data_AF-A0A2A7WY68-F1
#
_entry.id   AF-A0A2A7WY68-F1
#
_cell.length_a   1.000
_cell.length_b   1.000
_cell.length_c   1.000
_cell.angle_alpha   90.00
_cell.angle_beta   90.00
_cell.angle_gamma   90.00
#
_symmetry.space_group_name_H-M   'P 1'
#
loop_
_entity.id
_entity.type
_entity.pdbx_description
1 polymer ?
#
loop_
_entity_poly.entity_id
_entity_poly.type
_entity_poly.pdbx_seq_one_letter_code
_entity_poly.pdbx_strand_id
1 'polypeptide(L)'
;MAIGKAKLSKQGFEILNKIMAEFDLPVANQRPDTLRIAFAKGLVSEKKVDEPIALSEKSDFEFPLSVITKDDYLLYKHLIINKVGRTLEEKDIEKFILFFVEDGLQIMKSEVDQLSGMDNYLLFLVNAHSSK
;
A
#
# COMPACT_ATOMS: atom_id res chain seq x y z
N MET A 1 -18.12 -13.73 -7.85
CA MET A 1 -17.37 -14.23 -6.69
C MET A 1 -17.35 -13.13 -5.64
N ALA A 2 -17.77 -13.40 -4.41
CA ALA A 2 -17.67 -12.42 -3.33
C ALA A 2 -16.23 -12.44 -2.80
N ILE A 3 -15.49 -11.35 -3.03
CA ILE A 3 -14.13 -11.21 -2.51
C ILE A 3 -14.24 -10.88 -1.01
N GLY A 4 -13.39 -11.49 -0.19
CA GLY A 4 -13.38 -11.33 1.26
C GLY A 4 -13.13 -9.90 1.73
N LYS A 5 -13.24 -9.71 3.04
CA LYS A 5 -12.86 -8.48 3.72
C LYS A 5 -11.51 -8.66 4.40
N ALA A 6 -10.73 -7.59 4.46
CA ALA A 6 -9.45 -7.57 5.13
C ALA A 6 -9.40 -6.47 6.20
N LYS A 7 -8.57 -6.68 7.20
CA LYS A 7 -8.26 -5.70 8.25
C LYS A 7 -6.77 -5.38 8.19
N LEU A 8 -6.46 -4.09 8.16
CA LEU A 8 -5.07 -3.64 8.28
C LEU A 8 -4.54 -3.96 9.68
N SER A 9 -3.23 -4.06 9.79
CA SER A 9 -2.54 -3.93 11.07
C SER A 9 -2.81 -2.55 11.69
N LYS A 10 -2.68 -2.44 13.01
CA LYS A 10 -2.78 -1.12 13.68
C LYS A 10 -1.80 -0.11 13.08
N GLN A 11 -0.55 -0.55 12.90
CA GLN A 11 0.49 0.25 12.28
C GLN A 11 0.12 0.65 10.85
N GLY A 12 -0.34 -0.29 10.02
CA GLY A 12 -0.78 -0.01 8.64
C GLY A 12 -1.92 1.01 8.61
N PHE A 13 -2.87 0.93 9.54
CA PHE A 13 -3.95 1.90 9.65
C PHE A 13 -3.47 3.29 10.07
N GLU A 14 -2.54 3.40 11.04
CA GLU A 14 -1.92 4.67 11.42
C GLU A 14 -1.18 5.31 10.24
N ILE A 15 -0.44 4.51 9.48
CA ILE A 15 0.28 4.94 8.29
C ILE A 15 -0.69 5.45 7.22
N LEU A 16 -1.76 4.71 6.95
CA LEU A 16 -2.80 5.12 6.03
C LEU A 16 -3.36 6.49 6.41
N ASN A 17 -3.71 6.69 7.69
CA ASN A 17 -4.23 7.97 8.15
C ASN A 17 -3.20 9.10 8.02
N LYS A 18 -1.93 8.83 8.32
CA LYS A 18 -0.85 9.80 8.12
C LYS A 18 -0.73 10.20 6.65
N ILE A 19 -0.61 9.24 5.75
CA ILE A 19 -0.50 9.47 4.29
C ILE A 19 -1.70 10.28 3.78
N MET A 20 -2.92 9.91 4.20
CA MET A 20 -4.13 10.62 3.80
C MET A 20 -4.13 12.06 4.30
N ALA A 21 -3.65 12.32 5.52
CA ALA A 21 -3.53 13.67 6.07
C ALA A 21 -2.47 14.50 5.33
N GLU A 22 -1.31 13.91 5.02
CA GLU A 22 -0.19 14.58 4.35
C GLU A 22 -0.51 14.94 2.88
N PHE A 23 -1.33 14.12 2.22
CA PHE A 23 -1.81 14.39 0.86
C PHE A 23 -3.14 15.15 0.80
N ASP A 24 -3.66 15.63 1.94
CA ASP A 24 -4.96 16.33 2.07
C ASP A 24 -6.13 15.60 1.39
N LEU A 25 -6.13 14.27 1.49
CA LEU A 25 -7.09 13.41 0.81
C LEU A 25 -8.37 13.25 1.65
N PRO A 26 -9.57 13.67 1.17
CA PRO A 26 -10.81 13.51 1.92
C PRO A 26 -11.12 12.04 2.24
N VAL A 27 -11.43 11.80 3.52
CA VAL A 27 -11.52 10.46 4.14
C VAL A 27 -12.45 9.49 3.40
N ALA A 28 -13.58 9.98 2.87
CA ALA A 28 -14.64 9.13 2.32
C ALA A 28 -14.34 8.63 0.89
N ASN A 29 -13.74 9.46 0.03
CA ASN A 29 -13.66 9.17 -1.40
C ASN A 29 -12.30 8.64 -1.84
N GLN A 30 -11.22 8.99 -1.14
CA GLN A 30 -9.87 8.72 -1.61
C GLN A 30 -9.16 7.60 -0.87
N ARG A 31 -9.70 7.13 0.26
CA ARG A 31 -9.18 5.94 0.94
C ARG A 31 -9.10 4.71 0.03
N PRO A 32 -10.12 4.42 -0.82
CA PRO A 32 -10.00 3.39 -1.85
C PRO A 32 -8.82 3.57 -2.81
N ASP A 33 -8.55 4.79 -3.23
CA ASP A 33 -7.43 5.12 -4.13
C ASP A 33 -6.08 4.97 -3.43
N THR A 34 -5.97 5.46 -2.19
CA THR A 34 -4.74 5.30 -1.39
C THR A 34 -4.40 3.81 -1.20
N LEU A 35 -5.41 2.98 -0.90
CA LEU A 35 -5.22 1.54 -0.77
C LEU A 35 -4.82 0.87 -2.10
N ARG A 36 -5.38 1.31 -3.24
CA ARG A 36 -4.97 0.84 -4.57
C ARG A 36 -3.53 1.22 -4.91
N ILE A 37 -3.12 2.45 -4.60
CA ILE A 37 -1.75 2.93 -4.81
C ILE A 37 -0.78 2.13 -3.93
N ALA A 38 -1.14 1.92 -2.65
CA ALA A 38 -0.36 1.09 -1.75
C ALA A 38 -0.21 -0.33 -2.32
N PHE A 39 -1.30 -1.00 -2.70
CA PHE A 39 -1.22 -2.32 -3.33
C PHE A 39 -0.28 -2.33 -4.54
N ALA A 40 -0.41 -1.37 -5.45
CA ALA A 40 0.42 -1.30 -6.65
C ALA A 40 1.91 -1.14 -6.29
N LYS A 41 2.25 -0.26 -5.33
CA LYS A 41 3.62 -0.07 -4.84
C LYS A 41 4.18 -1.34 -4.21
N GLY A 42 3.42 -2.01 -3.35
CA GLY A 42 3.85 -3.26 -2.73
C GLY A 42 4.04 -4.38 -3.76
N LEU A 43 3.18 -4.46 -4.78
CA LEU A 43 3.29 -5.47 -5.84
C LEU A 43 4.57 -5.30 -6.67
N VAL A 44 4.95 -4.06 -7.01
CA VAL A 44 6.15 -3.79 -7.83
C VAL A 44 7.45 -3.72 -7.01
N SER A 45 7.37 -3.58 -5.69
CA SER A 45 8.50 -3.60 -4.75
C SER A 45 9.47 -4.74 -5.02
N GLU A 46 10.78 -4.50 -5.01
CA GLU A 46 11.80 -5.53 -5.26
C GLU A 46 11.91 -6.59 -4.14
N LYS A 47 11.20 -6.39 -3.03
CA LYS A 47 11.19 -7.29 -1.88
C LYS A 47 10.76 -8.69 -2.31
N LYS A 48 11.59 -9.69 -2.00
CA LYS A 48 11.24 -11.11 -2.20
C LYS A 48 10.06 -11.48 -1.32
N VAL A 49 9.09 -12.16 -1.93
CA VAL A 49 7.81 -12.52 -1.31
C VAL A 49 7.78 -14.02 -1.10
N ASP A 50 8.26 -14.48 0.05
CA ASP A 50 8.21 -15.91 0.38
C ASP A 50 6.83 -16.27 0.98
N GLU A 51 6.37 -15.51 1.98
CA GLU A 51 5.06 -15.72 2.59
C GLU A 51 4.52 -14.47 3.33
N PRO A 52 3.18 -14.25 3.35
CA PRO A 52 2.59 -13.18 4.14
C PRO A 52 2.82 -13.44 5.64
N ILE A 53 3.66 -12.63 6.27
CA ILE A 53 3.85 -12.72 7.73
C ILE A 53 2.57 -12.22 8.41
N ALA A 54 2.08 -12.98 9.38
CA ALA A 54 0.95 -12.56 10.20
C ALA A 54 1.35 -11.31 11.01
N LEU A 55 0.80 -10.15 10.66
CA LEU A 55 1.02 -8.92 11.42
C LEU A 55 0.33 -9.05 12.79
N SER A 56 1.07 -8.66 13.83
CA SER A 56 0.83 -8.99 15.24
C SER A 56 -0.49 -8.45 15.80
N GLU A 57 -0.87 -7.21 15.45
CA GLU A 57 -2.12 -6.60 15.92
C GLU A 57 -2.95 -6.00 14.78
N LYS A 58 -4.19 -6.48 14.65
CA LYS A 58 -5.16 -5.95 13.68
C LYS A 58 -5.82 -4.68 14.21
N SER A 59 -6.07 -3.74 13.32
CA SER A 59 -6.90 -2.56 13.59
C SER A 59 -8.39 -2.90 13.58
N ASP A 60 -9.22 -1.98 14.07
CA ASP A 60 -10.68 -2.06 13.93
C ASP A 60 -11.16 -1.70 12.52
N PHE A 61 -10.25 -1.21 11.66
CA PHE A 61 -10.57 -0.84 10.30
C PHE A 61 -10.65 -2.06 9.39
N GLU A 62 -11.83 -2.28 8.83
CA GLU A 62 -12.14 -3.34 7.87
C GLU A 62 -12.53 -2.74 6.51
N PHE A 63 -12.00 -3.31 5.44
CA PHE A 63 -12.32 -2.91 4.08
C PHE A 63 -12.58 -4.13 3.18
N PRO A 64 -13.49 -4.03 2.20
CA PRO A 64 -13.69 -5.09 1.23
C PRO A 64 -12.53 -5.10 0.23
N LEU A 65 -11.97 -6.28 -0.07
CA LEU A 65 -10.85 -6.40 -1.00
C LEU A 65 -11.21 -5.98 -2.44
N SER A 66 -12.51 -5.95 -2.78
CA SER A 66 -13.03 -5.39 -4.04
C SER A 66 -12.68 -3.90 -4.23
N VAL A 67 -12.34 -3.16 -3.18
CA VAL A 67 -11.82 -1.79 -3.30
C VAL A 67 -10.49 -1.75 -4.05
N ILE A 68 -9.66 -2.78 -3.89
CA ILE A 68 -8.38 -2.93 -4.57
C ILE A 68 -8.60 -3.43 -5.98
N THR A 69 -9.33 -4.53 -6.10
CA THR A 69 -9.41 -5.32 -7.34
C THR A 69 -10.49 -4.86 -8.30
N LYS A 70 -11.47 -4.08 -7.82
CA LYS A 70 -12.66 -3.65 -8.58
C LYS A 70 -13.27 -4.84 -9.33
N ASP A 71 -13.47 -4.69 -10.64
CA ASP A 71 -14.02 -5.70 -11.54
C ASP A 71 -12.93 -6.63 -12.12
N ASP A 72 -11.65 -6.31 -11.90
CA ASP A 72 -10.50 -6.94 -12.54
C ASP A 72 -9.78 -7.98 -11.65
N TYR A 73 -10.52 -8.66 -10.77
CA TYR A 73 -9.94 -9.64 -9.83
C TYR A 73 -9.03 -10.68 -10.49
N LEU A 74 -9.41 -11.16 -11.69
CA LEU A 74 -8.63 -12.14 -12.43
C LEU A 74 -7.25 -11.60 -12.83
N LEU A 75 -7.17 -10.34 -13.25
CA LEU A 75 -5.91 -9.67 -13.58
C LEU A 75 -5.01 -9.60 -12.35
N TYR A 76 -5.54 -9.11 -11.22
CA TYR A 76 -4.79 -8.98 -9.98
C TYR A 76 -4.29 -10.34 -9.47
N LYS A 77 -5.11 -11.39 -9.58
CA LYS A 77 -4.70 -12.76 -9.26
C LYS A 77 -3.50 -13.19 -10.09
N HIS A 78 -3.53 -12.97 -11.41
CA HIS A 78 -2.40 -13.32 -12.29
C HIS A 78 -1.13 -12.55 -11.95
N LEU A 79 -1.25 -11.25 -11.65
CA LEU A 79 -0.11 -10.42 -11.25
C LEU A 79 0.53 -10.92 -9.95
N ILE A 80 -0.28 -11.27 -8.95
CA ILE A 80 0.20 -11.82 -7.68
C ILE A 80 0.90 -13.17 -7.90
N ILE A 81 0.29 -14.08 -8.65
CA ILE A 81 0.90 -15.39 -8.96
C ILE A 81 2.25 -15.20 -9.66
N ASN A 82 2.34 -14.28 -10.62
CA ASN A 82 3.58 -13.99 -11.32
C ASN A 82 4.64 -13.41 -10.37
N LYS A 83 4.24 -12.51 -9.46
CA LYS A 83 5.14 -11.91 -8.46
C LYS A 83 5.69 -12.94 -7.47
N VAL A 84 4.84 -13.84 -6.98
CA VAL A 84 5.22 -14.85 -5.98
C VAL A 84 5.92 -16.06 -6.63
N GLY A 85 5.70 -16.29 -7.93
CA GLY A 85 6.37 -17.36 -8.68
C GLY A 85 5.85 -18.77 -8.38
N ARG A 86 4.70 -18.89 -7.70
CA ARG A 86 4.02 -20.17 -7.41
C ARG A 86 2.51 -20.05 -7.59
N THR A 87 1.86 -21.18 -7.82
CA THR A 87 0.40 -21.26 -7.82
C THR A 87 -0.14 -21.01 -6.41
N LEU A 88 -1.27 -20.30 -6.33
CA LEU A 88 -1.88 -19.88 -5.08
C LEU A 88 -3.38 -20.20 -5.10
N GLU A 89 -3.91 -20.63 -3.95
CA GLU A 89 -5.34 -20.77 -3.74
C GLU A 89 -5.99 -19.41 -3.51
N GLU A 90 -7.31 -19.30 -3.70
CA GLU A 90 -8.04 -18.03 -3.51
C GLU A 90 -7.81 -17.40 -2.14
N LYS A 91 -7.81 -18.21 -1.08
CA LYS A 91 -7.55 -17.72 0.29
C LYS A 91 -6.17 -17.11 0.44
N ASP A 92 -5.18 -17.59 -0.32
CA ASP A 92 -3.83 -17.05 -0.26
C ASP A 92 -3.69 -15.79 -1.10
N ILE A 93 -4.39 -15.70 -2.24
CA ILE A 93 -4.48 -14.45 -3.02
C ILE A 93 -4.97 -13.31 -2.14
N GLU A 94 -6.03 -13.52 -1.36
CA GLU A 94 -6.56 -12.49 -0.43
C GLU A 94 -5.53 -12.05 0.61
N LYS A 95 -4.75 -12.99 1.17
CA LYS A 95 -3.66 -12.67 2.09
C LYS A 95 -2.54 -11.87 1.40
N PHE A 96 -2.21 -12.21 0.16
CA PHE A 96 -1.21 -11.49 -0.62
C PHE A 96 -1.67 -10.08 -0.99
N ILE A 97 -2.96 -9.88 -1.29
CA ILE A 97 -3.51 -8.52 -1.50
C ILE A 97 -3.27 -7.66 -0.26
N LEU A 98 -3.64 -8.17 0.93
CA LEU A 98 -3.39 -7.46 2.18
C LEU A 98 -1.89 -7.21 2.43
N PHE A 99 -1.05 -8.21 2.20
CA PHE A 99 0.39 -8.10 2.35
C PHE A 99 0.98 -6.98 1.47
N PHE A 100 0.59 -6.92 0.19
CA PHE A 100 1.07 -5.87 -0.71
C PHE A 100 0.52 -4.49 -0.36
N VAL A 101 -0.71 -4.40 0.15
CA VAL A 101 -1.22 -3.13 0.70
C VAL A 101 -0.36 -2.66 1.87
N GLU A 102 -0.05 -3.53 2.83
CA GLU A 102 0.77 -3.20 3.99
C GLU A 102 2.21 -2.80 3.60
N ASP A 103 2.84 -3.57 2.71
CA ASP A 103 4.18 -3.26 2.20
C ASP A 103 4.18 -1.92 1.44
N GLY A 104 3.16 -1.69 0.62
CA GLY A 104 2.96 -0.44 -0.09
C GLY A 104 2.74 0.77 0.82
N LEU A 105 1.98 0.62 1.90
CA LEU A 105 1.81 1.68 2.90
C LEU A 105 3.13 2.04 3.56
N GLN A 106 4.00 1.07 3.85
CA GLN A 106 5.35 1.34 4.38
C GLN A 106 6.21 2.11 3.37
N ILE A 107 6.16 1.75 2.10
CA ILE A 107 6.85 2.49 1.03
C ILE A 107 6.34 3.92 0.96
N MET A 108 5.02 4.12 0.93
CA MET A 108 4.42 5.45 0.88
C MET A 108 4.75 6.28 2.12
N LYS A 109 4.78 5.68 3.32
CA LYS A 109 5.23 6.35 4.54
C LYS A 109 6.65 6.86 4.37
N SER A 110 7.56 6.02 3.89
CA SER A 110 8.95 6.41 3.66
C SER A 110 9.06 7.57 2.67
N GLU A 111 8.28 7.56 1.59
CA GLU A 111 8.25 8.64 0.60
C GLU A 111 7.71 9.94 1.20
N VAL A 112 6.61 9.87 1.97
CA VAL A 112 6.03 11.03 2.65
C VAL A 112 6.97 11.58 3.71
N ASP A 113 7.62 10.72 4.50
CA ASP A 113 8.62 11.12 5.49
C ASP A 113 9.81 11.84 4.84
N GLN A 114 10.22 11.42 3.63
CA GLN A 114 11.26 12.09 2.85
C GLN A 114 10.83 13.47 2.30
N LEU A 115 9.52 13.70 2.12
CA LEU A 115 8.98 14.95 1.57
C LEU A 115 8.64 15.99 2.65
N SER A 116 8.32 15.56 3.87
CA SER A 116 7.59 16.39 4.84
C SER A 116 8.46 17.22 5.78
N GLY A 117 9.71 16.86 6.07
CA GLY A 117 10.45 17.53 7.14
C GLY A 117 11.54 18.49 6.66
N MET A 118 11.29 19.74 6.22
CA MET A 118 12.37 20.71 5.94
C MET A 118 13.38 20.31 4.82
N ASP A 119 13.32 19.08 4.32
CA ASP A 119 14.17 18.52 3.27
C ASP A 119 13.80 19.07 1.90
N ASN A 120 12.52 19.36 1.69
CA ASN A 120 12.10 20.21 0.58
C ASN A 120 12.63 21.66 0.70
N TYR A 121 12.86 22.16 1.91
CA TYR A 121 13.43 23.50 2.12
C TYR A 121 14.94 23.54 1.83
N LEU A 122 15.66 22.44 2.02
CA LEU A 122 17.07 22.29 1.64
C LEU A 122 17.25 21.96 0.15
N LEU A 123 16.37 21.14 -0.44
CA LEU A 123 16.39 20.85 -1.89
C LEU A 123 16.24 22.13 -2.71
N PHE A 124 15.42 23.07 -2.22
CA PHE A 124 15.23 24.41 -2.76
C PHE A 124 16.51 25.28 -2.69
N LEU A 125 17.27 25.23 -1.60
CA LEU A 125 18.46 26.07 -1.44
C LEU A 125 19.67 25.56 -2.25
N VAL A 126 19.83 24.25 -2.42
CA VAL A 126 20.96 23.66 -3.17
C VAL A 126 20.82 23.81 -4.68
N ASN A 127 19.60 23.64 -5.22
CA ASN A 127 19.35 23.88 -6.64
C ASN A 127 19.51 25.37 -7.01
N ALA A 128 19.31 26.28 -6.06
CA ALA A 128 19.51 27.72 -6.23
C ALA A 128 20.98 28.15 -6.32
N HIS A 129 21.92 27.34 -5.82
CA HIS A 129 23.36 27.67 -5.81
C HIS A 129 24.23 26.78 -6.72
N SER A 130 23.66 25.78 -7.40
CA SER A 130 24.40 24.84 -8.27
C SER A 130 24.29 25.16 -9.78
N SER A 131 23.59 26.24 -10.16
CA SER A 131 23.44 26.67 -11.57
C SER A 131 24.38 27.83 -11.96
N LYS A 132 25.55 27.95 -11.31
CA LYS A 132 26.64 28.85 -11.69
C LYS A 132 28.00 28.19 -11.53
#